data_AF-A0A2N1HGB8-F1
#
_entry.id   AF-A0A2N1HGB8-F1
#
_cell.length_a   1.000
_cell.length_b   1.000
_cell.length_c   1.000
_cell.angle_alpha   90.00
_cell.angle_beta   90.00
_cell.angle_gamma   90.00
#
_symmetry.space_group_name_H-M   'P 1'
#
loop_
_entity.id
_entity.type
_entity.pdbx_description
1 polymer ?
#
loop_
_entity_poly.entity_id
_entity_poly.type
_entity_poly.pdbx_seq_one_letter_code
_entity_poly.pdbx_strand_id
1 'polypeptide(L)'
;MLFTTSNKVLLLKVVIHLAAFLPLLNLYYLAFNDQLGADPVQEVIHFTGIGAFNLLLVTLTVSPIAKKFKLGYLLQIRRLLGIYTFSYALMHLFNFLVFDLQLAWSLFFSEVVKRPYITIGMIAFILLTALAVTSLNRIKRNMGKSWQSLHNYSYFIAMLVSVHFYWSVKSEIISPLFYMLLTVALLAFRYKKIKTLILSIFVKKIRTK
;
A
#
# COMPACT_ATOMS: atom_id res chain seq x y z
N MET A 1 -11.71 15.37 -31.01
CA MET A 1 -10.36 14.79 -31.13
C MET A 1 -10.21 13.68 -30.09
N LEU A 2 -10.25 12.40 -30.49
CA LEU A 2 -10.15 11.29 -29.53
C LEU A 2 -8.72 11.23 -28.99
N PHE A 3 -8.54 11.37 -27.67
CA PHE A 3 -7.22 11.25 -27.04
C PHE A 3 -6.54 9.92 -27.41
N THR A 4 -5.28 10.00 -27.86
CA THR A 4 -4.44 8.82 -28.07
C THR A 4 -4.23 8.07 -26.75
N THR A 5 -3.91 6.78 -26.82
CA THR A 5 -3.60 5.97 -25.63
C THR A 5 -2.48 6.59 -24.79
N SER A 6 -1.46 7.17 -25.43
CA SER A 6 -0.35 7.85 -24.76
C SER A 6 -0.85 9.05 -23.95
N ASN A 7 -1.69 9.90 -24.56
CA ASN A 7 -2.25 11.08 -23.90
C ASN A 7 -3.11 10.70 -22.69
N LYS A 8 -3.90 9.62 -22.79
CA LYS A 8 -4.70 9.09 -21.66
C LYS A 8 -3.81 8.63 -20.50
N VAL A 9 -2.73 7.91 -20.78
CA VAL A 9 -1.80 7.44 -19.74
C VAL A 9 -1.07 8.61 -19.10
N LEU A 10 -0.63 9.60 -19.88
CA LEU A 10 0.01 10.80 -19.37
C LEU A 10 -0.94 11.55 -18.43
N LEU A 11 -2.17 11.81 -18.88
CA LEU A 11 -3.19 12.49 -18.07
C LEU A 11 -3.43 11.76 -16.74
N LEU A 12 -3.60 10.43 -16.78
CA LEU A 12 -3.78 9.64 -15.57
C LEU A 12 -2.59 9.71 -14.62
N LYS A 13 -1.35 9.71 -15.15
CA LYS A 13 -0.16 9.87 -14.30
C LYS A 13 -0.14 11.25 -13.65
N VAL A 14 -0.44 12.31 -14.40
CA VAL A 14 -0.53 13.68 -13.85
C VAL A 14 -1.57 13.74 -12.74
N VAL A 15 -2.77 13.21 -12.97
CA VAL A 15 -3.83 13.15 -11.96
C VAL A 15 -3.37 12.37 -10.71
N ILE A 16 -2.72 11.22 -10.88
CA ILE A 16 -2.20 10.43 -9.74
C ILE A 16 -1.13 11.21 -8.98
N HIS A 17 -0.21 11.89 -9.67
CA HIS A 17 0.81 12.71 -9.03
C HIS A 17 0.17 13.84 -8.21
N LEU A 18 -0.78 14.58 -8.78
CA LEU A 18 -1.45 15.68 -8.08
C LEU A 18 -2.29 15.17 -6.91
N ALA A 19 -3.08 14.11 -7.12
CA ALA A 19 -3.95 13.53 -6.09
C ALA A 19 -3.17 12.90 -4.92
N ALA A 20 -1.93 12.43 -5.16
CA ALA A 20 -1.08 11.91 -4.10
C ALA A 20 -0.16 12.97 -3.48
N PHE A 21 0.21 14.03 -4.21
CA PHE A 21 1.17 15.01 -3.69
C PHE A 21 0.50 16.21 -3.03
N LEU A 22 -0.56 16.75 -3.63
CA LEU A 22 -1.22 17.95 -3.10
C LEU A 22 -1.83 17.72 -1.70
N PRO A 23 -2.54 16.61 -1.41
CA PRO A 23 -3.06 16.40 -0.07
C PRO A 23 -1.96 16.19 0.97
N LEU A 24 -0.84 15.55 0.58
CA LEU A 24 0.31 15.38 1.46
C LEU A 24 1.00 16.71 1.77
N LEU A 25 1.19 17.56 0.75
CA LEU A 25 1.71 18.92 0.96
C LEU A 25 0.79 19.74 1.86
N ASN A 26 -0.52 19.67 1.62
CA ASN A 26 -1.50 20.39 2.41
C ASN A 26 -1.48 19.94 3.88
N LEU A 27 -1.37 18.63 4.15
CA LEU A 27 -1.24 18.09 5.51
C LEU A 27 -0.08 18.76 6.27
N TYR A 28 1.12 18.77 5.67
CA TYR A 28 2.29 19.36 6.33
C TYR A 28 2.17 20.89 6.41
N TYR A 29 1.60 21.55 5.41
CA TYR A 29 1.31 22.98 5.48
C TYR A 29 0.39 23.30 6.67
N LEU A 30 -0.71 22.56 6.85
CA LEU A 30 -1.60 22.73 8.00
C LEU A 30 -0.88 22.41 9.33
N ALA A 31 0.00 21.40 9.35
CA ALA A 31 0.79 21.07 10.53
C ALA A 31 1.71 22.24 10.95
N PHE A 32 2.40 22.87 9.98
CA PHE A 32 3.29 24.00 10.24
C PHE A 32 2.57 25.29 10.65
N ASN A 33 1.28 25.42 10.34
CA ASN A 33 0.46 26.58 10.71
C ASN A 33 -0.43 26.30 11.94
N ASP A 34 -0.21 25.20 12.65
CA ASP A 34 -1.00 24.79 13.83
C ASP A 34 -2.51 24.64 13.54
N GLN A 35 -2.85 24.14 12.34
CA GLN A 35 -4.23 24.01 11.85
C GLN A 35 -4.76 22.57 11.82
N LEU A 36 -4.03 21.59 12.37
CA LEU A 36 -4.45 20.17 12.41
C LEU A 36 -5.28 19.79 13.65
N GLY A 37 -5.58 20.74 14.54
CA GLY A 37 -6.40 20.50 15.72
C GLY A 37 -5.62 20.03 16.93
N ALA A 38 -6.27 19.25 17.80
CA ALA A 38 -5.78 18.96 19.15
C ALA A 38 -4.57 18.01 19.21
N ASP A 39 -4.48 17.05 18.29
CA ASP A 39 -3.34 16.12 18.19
C ASP A 39 -2.79 16.08 16.74
N PRO A 40 -1.92 17.04 16.38
CA PRO A 40 -1.38 17.13 15.03
C PRO A 40 -0.49 15.94 14.66
N VAL A 41 0.19 15.32 15.65
CA VAL A 41 1.06 14.17 15.41
C VAL A 41 0.23 12.95 15.03
N GLN A 42 -0.84 12.68 15.78
CA GLN A 42 -1.76 11.60 15.47
C GLN A 42 -2.41 11.80 14.10
N GLU A 43 -2.85 13.02 13.78
CA GLU A 43 -3.48 13.32 12.48
C GLU A 43 -2.53 13.05 11.31
N VAL A 44 -1.27 13.46 11.42
CA VAL A 44 -0.25 13.21 10.39
C VAL A 44 0.01 11.71 10.20
N ILE A 45 0.11 10.96 11.30
CA ILE A 45 0.32 9.50 11.26
C ILE A 45 -0.89 8.80 10.66
N HIS A 46 -2.11 9.16 11.08
CA HIS A 46 -3.35 8.59 10.54
C HIS A 46 -3.53 8.90 9.06
N PHE A 47 -3.37 10.15 8.65
CA PHE A 47 -3.52 10.56 7.26
C PHE A 47 -2.57 9.78 6.34
N THR A 48 -1.29 9.69 6.72
CA THR A 48 -0.29 8.98 5.92
C THR A 48 -0.53 7.46 5.89
N GLY A 49 -0.97 6.87 7.00
CA GLY A 49 -1.34 5.45 7.08
C GLY A 49 -2.58 5.10 6.23
N ILE A 50 -3.65 5.87 6.37
CA ILE A 50 -4.89 5.71 5.59
C ILE A 50 -4.61 5.97 4.09
N GLY A 51 -3.82 7.00 3.77
CA GLY A 51 -3.38 7.29 2.42
C GLY A 51 -2.62 6.14 1.77
N ALA A 52 -1.68 5.51 2.50
CA ALA A 52 -0.98 4.33 2.03
C ALA A 52 -1.95 3.19 1.70
N PHE A 53 -2.91 2.92 2.59
CA PHE A 53 -3.89 1.86 2.40
C PHE A 53 -4.83 2.15 1.22
N ASN A 54 -5.32 3.38 1.09
CA ASN A 54 -6.11 3.83 -0.06
C ASN A 54 -5.39 3.58 -1.38
N LEU A 55 -4.13 4.01 -1.49
CA LEU A 55 -3.32 3.82 -2.69
C LEU A 55 -3.08 2.33 -2.99
N LEU A 56 -2.90 1.50 -1.95
CA LEU A 56 -2.78 0.04 -2.10
C LEU A 56 -4.07 -0.56 -2.69
N LEU A 57 -5.23 -0.22 -2.12
CA LEU A 57 -6.52 -0.71 -2.60
C LEU A 57 -6.79 -0.26 -4.04
N VAL A 58 -6.55 1.02 -4.36
CA VAL A 58 -6.63 1.55 -5.73
C VAL A 58 -5.71 0.78 -6.67
N THR A 59 -4.46 0.51 -6.29
CA THR A 59 -3.52 -0.30 -7.08
C THR A 59 -4.09 -1.70 -7.38
N LEU A 60 -4.76 -2.30 -6.39
CA LEU A 60 -5.40 -3.62 -6.51
C LEU A 60 -6.70 -3.59 -7.34
N THR A 61 -7.36 -2.44 -7.52
CA THR A 61 -8.53 -2.33 -8.40
C THR A 61 -8.16 -2.16 -9.88
N VAL A 62 -6.95 -1.65 -10.19
CA VAL A 62 -6.54 -1.37 -11.58
C VAL A 62 -6.64 -2.59 -12.49
N SER A 63 -6.15 -3.76 -12.06
CA SER A 63 -6.15 -4.94 -12.95
C SER A 63 -7.53 -5.51 -13.27
N PRO A 64 -8.47 -5.68 -12.32
CA PRO A 64 -9.80 -6.15 -12.65
C PRO A 64 -10.54 -5.15 -13.55
N ILE A 65 -10.41 -3.84 -13.32
CA ILE A 65 -11.01 -2.81 -14.19
C ILE A 65 -10.42 -2.89 -15.60
N ALA A 66 -9.08 -2.92 -15.72
CA ALA A 66 -8.40 -3.04 -17.01
C ALA A 66 -8.84 -4.28 -17.79
N LYS A 67 -9.04 -5.42 -17.10
CA LYS A 67 -9.48 -6.67 -17.74
C LYS A 67 -10.97 -6.65 -18.11
N LYS A 68 -11.84 -6.21 -17.18
CA LYS A 68 -13.31 -6.21 -17.37
C LYS A 68 -13.73 -5.30 -18.52
N PHE A 69 -13.13 -4.12 -18.61
CA PHE A 69 -13.46 -3.11 -19.61
C PHE A 69 -12.49 -3.08 -20.81
N LYS A 70 -11.56 -4.04 -20.89
CA LYS A 70 -10.53 -4.11 -21.94
C LYS A 70 -9.67 -2.82 -22.06
N LEU A 71 -9.46 -2.13 -20.94
CA LEU A 71 -8.68 -0.88 -20.85
C LEU A 71 -7.21 -1.18 -20.52
N GLY A 72 -6.50 -1.84 -21.44
CA GLY A 72 -5.11 -2.30 -21.21
C GLY A 72 -4.13 -1.19 -20.81
N TYR A 73 -4.38 0.05 -21.22
CA TYR A 73 -3.55 1.22 -20.88
C TYR A 73 -3.49 1.51 -19.37
N LEU A 74 -4.52 1.13 -18.60
CA LEU A 74 -4.53 1.28 -17.14
C LEU A 74 -3.45 0.44 -16.46
N LEU A 75 -2.96 -0.64 -17.09
CA LEU A 75 -1.88 -1.43 -16.52
C LEU A 75 -0.57 -0.64 -16.39
N GLN A 76 -0.42 0.44 -17.17
CA GLN A 76 0.79 1.28 -17.19
C GLN A 76 0.90 2.22 -15.98
N ILE A 77 -0.20 2.49 -15.27
CA ILE A 77 -0.20 3.35 -14.06
C ILE A 77 0.01 2.58 -12.76
N ARG A 78 -0.05 1.23 -12.79
CA ARG A 78 0.06 0.39 -11.59
C ARG A 78 1.37 0.59 -10.83
N ARG A 79 2.48 0.73 -11.56
CA ARG A 79 3.79 0.96 -10.94
C ARG A 79 3.81 2.29 -10.19
N LEU A 80 3.23 3.34 -10.77
CA LEU A 80 3.19 4.66 -10.15
C LEU A 80 2.39 4.63 -8.84
N LEU A 81 1.19 4.04 -8.87
CA LEU A 81 0.37 3.89 -7.67
C LEU A 81 1.08 3.09 -6.58
N GLY A 82 1.73 1.98 -6.94
CA GLY A 82 2.48 1.16 -5.98
C GLY A 82 3.69 1.89 -5.36
N ILE A 83 4.35 2.77 -6.12
CA ILE A 83 5.42 3.63 -5.57
C ILE A 83 4.81 4.62 -4.56
N TYR A 84 3.69 5.26 -4.90
CA TYR A 84 3.01 6.16 -3.95
C TYR A 84 2.50 5.44 -2.70
N THR A 85 1.98 4.22 -2.83
CA THR A 85 1.65 3.36 -1.68
C THR A 85 2.85 3.20 -0.75
N PHE A 86 4.03 2.88 -1.31
CA PHE A 86 5.25 2.76 -0.53
C PHE A 86 5.70 4.10 0.07
N SER A 87 5.66 5.19 -0.70
CA SER A 87 6.03 6.53 -0.21
C SER A 87 5.18 6.97 0.97
N TYR A 88 3.86 6.76 0.92
CA TYR A 88 2.97 7.06 2.03
C TYR A 88 3.22 6.16 3.25
N ALA A 89 3.45 4.86 3.03
CA ALA A 89 3.79 3.93 4.12
C ALA A 89 5.13 4.28 4.78
N LEU A 90 6.10 4.74 3.99
CA LEU A 90 7.38 5.25 4.46
C LEU A 90 7.16 6.50 5.32
N MET A 91 6.41 7.48 4.82
CA MET A 91 6.07 8.68 5.60
C MET A 91 5.33 8.33 6.89
N HIS A 92 4.38 7.39 6.87
CA HIS A 92 3.70 6.90 8.06
C HIS A 92 4.67 6.37 9.12
N LEU A 93 5.61 5.50 8.72
CA LEU A 93 6.64 4.98 9.63
C LEU A 93 7.58 6.09 10.13
N PHE A 94 7.99 7.00 9.24
CA PHE A 94 8.86 8.13 9.60
C PHE A 94 8.16 9.09 10.56
N ASN A 95 6.89 9.41 10.35
CA ASN A 95 6.11 10.29 11.23
C ASN A 95 5.96 9.65 12.62
N PHE A 96 5.68 8.35 12.70
CA PHE A 96 5.67 7.61 13.96
C PHE A 96 7.03 7.68 14.67
N LEU A 97 8.12 7.39 13.95
CA LEU A 97 9.46 7.38 14.54
C LEU A 97 9.93 8.78 14.97
N VAL A 98 9.68 9.82 14.15
CA VAL A 98 10.20 11.17 14.35
C VAL A 98 9.31 11.98 15.28
N PHE A 99 7.99 11.97 15.07
CA PHE A 99 7.09 12.86 15.83
C PHE A 99 6.55 12.21 17.10
N ASP A 100 6.15 10.94 17.05
CA ASP A 100 5.61 10.24 18.22
C ASP A 100 6.74 9.73 19.14
N LEU A 101 7.79 9.14 18.57
CA LEU A 101 8.90 8.56 19.33
C LEU A 101 10.15 9.43 19.42
N GLN A 102 10.21 10.58 18.74
CA GLN A 102 11.35 11.51 18.79
C GLN A 102 12.71 10.86 18.51
N LEU A 103 12.76 9.94 17.54
CA LEU A 103 13.94 9.16 17.16
C LEU A 103 14.50 8.26 18.28
N ALA A 104 13.72 7.97 19.33
CA ALA A 104 14.11 7.06 20.41
C ALA A 104 14.10 5.60 19.94
N TRP A 105 15.20 5.15 19.33
CA TRP A 105 15.31 3.80 18.74
C TRP A 105 15.02 2.65 19.71
N SER A 106 15.44 2.76 20.97
CA SER A 106 15.14 1.74 21.98
C SER A 106 13.63 1.61 22.22
N LEU A 107 12.93 2.74 22.31
CA LEU A 107 11.48 2.77 22.44
C LEU A 107 10.81 2.22 21.19
N PHE A 108 11.27 2.59 19.99
CA PHE A 108 10.76 2.05 18.74
C PHE A 108 10.79 0.52 18.70
N PHE A 109 11.94 -0.11 19.01
CA PHE A 109 12.02 -1.58 19.01
C PHE A 109 11.15 -2.21 20.11
N SER A 110 11.08 -1.58 21.29
CA SER A 110 10.19 -2.00 22.38
C SER A 110 8.73 -1.96 21.94
N GLU A 111 8.30 -0.90 21.28
CA GLU A 111 6.95 -0.70 20.75
C GLU A 111 6.60 -1.72 19.67
N VAL A 112 7.52 -1.96 18.71
CA VAL A 112 7.35 -2.98 17.67
C VAL A 112 7.09 -4.35 18.28
N VAL A 113 7.87 -4.76 19.28
CA VAL A 113 7.75 -6.08 19.92
C VAL A 113 6.54 -6.18 20.85
N LYS A 114 6.29 -5.16 21.66
CA LYS A 114 5.22 -5.19 22.68
C LYS A 114 3.83 -4.98 22.10
N ARG A 115 3.70 -4.38 20.92
CA ARG A 115 2.41 -4.10 20.28
C ARG A 115 2.24 -4.95 19.03
N PRO A 116 1.43 -6.03 19.09
CA PRO A 116 1.26 -6.95 17.97
C PRO A 116 0.82 -6.27 16.67
N TYR A 117 -0.05 -5.25 16.75
CA TYR A 117 -0.47 -4.51 15.56
C TYR A 117 0.68 -3.77 14.89
N ILE A 118 1.64 -3.21 15.65
CA ILE A 118 2.85 -2.57 15.09
C ILE A 118 3.73 -3.62 14.41
N THR A 119 3.92 -4.80 15.02
CA THR A 119 4.63 -5.92 14.37
C THR A 119 4.01 -6.27 13.02
N ILE A 120 2.67 -6.40 12.95
CA ILE A 120 1.95 -6.69 11.69
C ILE A 120 2.20 -5.59 10.65
N GLY A 121 2.14 -4.32 11.07
CA GLY A 121 2.47 -3.16 10.22
C GLY A 121 3.90 -3.21 9.68
N MET A 122 4.88 -3.56 10.52
CA MET A 122 6.28 -3.69 10.12
C MET A 122 6.51 -4.84 9.13
N ILE A 123 5.85 -5.98 9.31
CA ILE A 123 5.91 -7.09 8.33
C ILE A 123 5.35 -6.62 6.98
N ALA A 124 4.21 -5.94 6.98
CA ALA A 124 3.62 -5.38 5.77
C ALA A 124 4.56 -4.37 5.09
N PHE A 125 5.19 -3.48 5.88
CA PHE A 125 6.14 -2.48 5.40
C PHE A 125 7.40 -3.12 4.79
N ILE A 126 7.98 -4.15 5.41
CA ILE A 126 9.15 -4.88 4.87
C ILE A 126 8.80 -5.52 3.53
N LEU A 127 7.65 -6.20 3.44
CA LEU A 127 7.18 -6.78 2.18
C LEU A 127 6.96 -5.68 1.12
N LEU A 128 6.31 -4.58 1.48
CA LEU A 128 6.07 -3.45 0.58
C LEU A 128 7.38 -2.82 0.10
N THR A 129 8.39 -2.73 0.97
CA THR A 129 9.75 -2.27 0.63
C THR A 129 10.38 -3.19 -0.43
N ALA A 130 10.28 -4.51 -0.26
CA ALA A 130 10.76 -5.47 -1.26
C ALA A 130 10.05 -5.27 -2.62
N LEU A 131 8.74 -5.01 -2.63
CA LEU A 131 7.98 -4.72 -3.84
C LEU A 131 8.42 -3.40 -4.50
N ALA A 132 8.70 -2.37 -3.71
CA ALA A 132 9.15 -1.06 -4.19
C ALA A 132 10.55 -1.13 -4.82
N VAL A 133 11.51 -1.75 -4.11
CA VAL A 133 12.89 -1.95 -4.61
C VAL A 133 12.88 -2.76 -5.90
N THR A 134 12.13 -3.87 -5.94
CA THR A 134 12.03 -4.72 -7.14
C THR A 134 11.18 -4.11 -8.27
N SER A 135 10.62 -2.91 -8.08
CA SER A 135 9.94 -2.17 -9.15
C SER A 135 10.91 -1.49 -10.14
N LEU A 136 12.20 -1.36 -9.76
CA LEU A 136 13.25 -0.83 -10.64
C LEU A 136 13.44 -1.72 -11.87
N ASN A 137 13.53 -1.10 -13.06
CA ASN A 137 13.59 -1.83 -14.32
C ASN A 137 14.75 -2.83 -14.39
N ARG A 138 15.92 -2.48 -13.85
CA ARG A 138 17.10 -3.37 -13.80
C ARG A 138 16.82 -4.63 -12.98
N ILE A 139 16.29 -4.47 -11.76
CA ILE A 139 15.99 -5.60 -10.85
C ILE A 139 14.86 -6.45 -11.42
N LYS A 140 13.79 -5.83 -11.92
CA LYS A 140 12.67 -6.53 -12.57
C LYS A 140 13.15 -7.42 -13.73
N ARG A 141 14.03 -6.90 -14.60
CA ARG A 141 14.60 -7.67 -15.72
C ARG A 141 15.41 -8.87 -15.23
N ASN A 142 16.25 -8.68 -14.21
CA ASN A 142 17.08 -9.74 -13.65
C ASN A 142 16.27 -10.85 -12.96
N MET A 143 15.15 -10.52 -12.31
CA MET A 143 14.29 -11.50 -11.65
C MET A 143 13.47 -12.37 -12.61
N GLY A 144 13.12 -11.84 -13.79
CA GLY A 144 12.29 -12.54 -14.77
C GLY A 144 10.96 -13.02 -14.18
N LYS A 145 10.70 -14.34 -14.21
CA LYS A 145 9.42 -14.93 -13.78
C LYS A 145 9.17 -14.83 -12.26
N SER A 146 10.21 -14.79 -11.43
CA SER A 146 10.07 -14.71 -9.97
C SER A 146 9.53 -13.36 -9.50
N TRP A 147 9.72 -12.30 -10.29
CA TRP A 147 9.21 -10.95 -10.02
C TRP A 147 7.69 -10.95 -9.80
N GLN A 148 6.96 -11.63 -10.68
CA GLN A 148 5.50 -11.68 -10.56
C GLN A 148 5.07 -12.45 -9.32
N SER A 149 5.82 -13.49 -8.92
CA SER A 149 5.57 -14.24 -7.68
C SER A 149 5.70 -13.34 -6.45
N LEU A 150 6.78 -12.56 -6.37
CA LEU A 150 6.99 -11.59 -5.30
C LEU A 150 5.88 -10.52 -5.28
N HIS A 151 5.55 -9.95 -6.44
CA HIS A 151 4.54 -8.89 -6.52
C HIS A 151 3.11 -9.37 -6.23
N ASN A 152 2.85 -10.68 -6.23
CA ASN A 152 1.58 -11.22 -5.75
C ASN A 152 1.43 -11.15 -4.22
N TYR A 153 2.51 -10.93 -3.46
CA TYR A 153 2.41 -10.66 -2.02
C TYR A 153 1.65 -9.35 -1.71
N SER A 154 1.39 -8.50 -2.71
CA SER A 154 0.48 -7.35 -2.55
C SER A 154 -0.90 -7.72 -1.98
N TYR A 155 -1.43 -8.92 -2.26
CA TYR A 155 -2.67 -9.38 -1.64
C TYR A 155 -2.52 -9.68 -0.15
N PHE A 156 -1.39 -10.28 0.22
CA PHE A 156 -1.08 -10.59 1.62
C PHE A 156 -0.80 -9.31 2.41
N ILE A 157 -0.07 -8.36 1.81
CA ILE A 157 0.15 -7.02 2.38
C ILE A 157 -1.19 -6.34 2.65
N ALA A 158 -2.15 -6.37 1.72
CA ALA A 158 -3.46 -5.76 1.95
C ALA A 158 -4.21 -6.38 3.14
N MET A 159 -4.10 -7.69 3.33
CA MET A 159 -4.66 -8.36 4.52
C MET A 159 -3.95 -7.92 5.80
N LEU A 160 -2.61 -7.88 5.81
CA LEU A 160 -1.84 -7.42 6.97
C LEU A 160 -2.17 -5.97 7.34
N VAL A 161 -2.21 -5.07 6.37
CA VAL A 161 -2.54 -3.65 6.59
C VAL A 161 -3.97 -3.50 7.11
N SER A 162 -4.92 -4.30 6.61
CA SER A 162 -6.29 -4.29 7.12
C SER A 162 -6.37 -4.71 8.59
N VAL A 163 -5.62 -5.75 8.99
CA VAL A 163 -5.58 -6.20 10.38
C VAL A 163 -4.86 -5.18 11.27
N HIS A 164 -3.73 -4.64 10.80
CA HIS A 164 -3.00 -3.57 11.46
C HIS A 164 -3.89 -2.37 11.75
N PHE A 165 -4.66 -1.90 10.76
CA PHE A 165 -5.55 -0.75 10.93
C PHE A 165 -6.67 -1.04 11.92
N TYR A 166 -7.34 -2.20 11.80
CA TYR A 166 -8.40 -2.60 12.73
C TYR A 166 -7.93 -2.66 14.19
N TRP A 167 -6.74 -3.20 14.42
CA TRP A 167 -6.21 -3.34 15.78
C TRP A 167 -5.53 -2.06 16.32
N SER A 168 -5.22 -1.09 15.44
CA SER A 168 -4.62 0.18 15.85
C SER A 168 -5.63 1.14 16.51
N VAL A 169 -6.91 1.04 16.18
CA VAL A 169 -7.94 1.93 16.73
C VAL A 169 -8.48 1.41 18.06
N LYS A 170 -8.82 2.33 18.96
CA LYS A 170 -9.41 1.98 20.27
C LYS A 170 -10.94 1.96 20.27
N SER A 171 -11.58 2.92 19.60
CA SER A 171 -13.05 3.10 19.62
C SER A 171 -13.67 3.29 18.23
N GLU A 172 -12.96 3.91 17.29
CA GLU A 172 -13.46 4.22 15.94
C GLU A 172 -13.39 3.03 14.98
N ILE A 173 -14.14 1.96 15.28
CA ILE A 173 -14.08 0.69 14.55
C ILE A 173 -14.76 0.70 13.18
N ILE A 174 -15.65 1.65 12.91
CA ILE A 174 -16.44 1.70 11.66
C ILE A 174 -15.53 1.83 10.45
N SER A 175 -14.59 2.76 10.50
CA SER A 175 -13.64 2.99 9.40
C SER A 175 -12.81 1.74 9.11
N PRO A 176 -12.06 1.14 10.05
CA PRO A 176 -11.31 -0.08 9.76
C PRO A 176 -12.16 -1.26 9.28
N LEU A 177 -13.38 -1.44 9.78
CA LEU A 177 -14.30 -2.48 9.31
C LEU A 177 -14.70 -2.27 7.85
N PHE A 178 -14.96 -1.03 7.44
CA PHE A 178 -15.24 -0.70 6.04
C PHE A 178 -14.04 -1.04 5.14
N TYR A 179 -12.82 -0.69 5.56
CA TYR A 179 -11.60 -1.05 4.82
C TYR A 179 -11.35 -2.56 4.76
N MET A 180 -11.68 -3.29 5.82
CA MET A 180 -11.59 -4.74 5.86
C MET A 180 -12.57 -5.38 4.89
N LEU A 181 -13.82 -4.91 4.87
CA LEU A 181 -14.84 -5.35 3.92
C LEU A 181 -14.41 -5.08 2.46
N LEU A 182 -13.91 -3.88 2.18
CA LEU A 182 -13.37 -3.52 0.86
C LEU A 182 -12.23 -4.46 0.45
N THR A 183 -11.30 -4.74 1.38
CA THR A 183 -10.17 -5.64 1.15
C THR A 183 -10.67 -7.05 0.82
N VAL A 184 -11.59 -7.60 1.63
CA VAL A 184 -12.18 -8.92 1.41
C VAL A 184 -12.90 -8.97 0.06
N ALA A 185 -13.73 -7.98 -0.26
CA ALA A 185 -14.44 -7.92 -1.53
C ALA A 185 -13.46 -7.89 -2.73
N LEU A 186 -12.41 -7.08 -2.67
CA LEU A 186 -11.40 -6.99 -3.72
C LEU A 186 -10.61 -8.29 -3.90
N LEU A 187 -10.27 -8.97 -2.81
CA LEU A 187 -9.60 -10.26 -2.85
C LEU A 187 -10.53 -11.37 -3.36
N ALA A 188 -11.82 -11.34 -3.00
CA ALA A 188 -12.83 -12.27 -3.49
C ALA A 188 -12.99 -12.19 -5.02
N PHE A 189 -13.00 -10.99 -5.61
CA PHE A 189 -12.99 -10.82 -7.07
C PHE A 189 -11.73 -11.41 -7.74
N ARG A 190 -10.67 -11.66 -6.98
CA ARG A 190 -9.42 -12.26 -7.45
C ARG A 190 -9.24 -13.71 -6.97
N TYR A 191 -10.27 -14.33 -6.40
CA TYR A 191 -10.20 -15.67 -5.84
C TYR A 191 -9.57 -16.70 -6.79
N LYS A 192 -9.95 -16.73 -8.08
CA LYS A 192 -9.36 -17.65 -9.07
C LYS A 192 -7.84 -17.49 -9.17
N LYS A 193 -7.35 -16.26 -9.23
CA LYS A 193 -5.91 -15.97 -9.29
C LYS A 193 -5.22 -16.34 -7.97
N ILE A 194 -5.82 -16.01 -6.83
CA ILE A 194 -5.29 -16.34 -5.51
C ILE A 194 -5.22 -17.86 -5.33
N LYS A 195 -6.27 -18.61 -5.71
CA LYS A 195 -6.31 -20.07 -5.69
C LYS A 195 -5.19 -20.69 -6.52
N THR A 196 -4.98 -20.22 -7.76
CA THR A 196 -3.87 -20.70 -8.60
C THR A 196 -2.51 -20.46 -7.95
N LEU A 197 -2.32 -19.29 -7.31
CA LEU A 197 -1.07 -18.96 -6.62
C LEU A 197 -0.82 -19.89 -5.43
N ILE A 198 -1.82 -20.08 -4.58
CA ILE A 198 -1.73 -20.98 -3.43
C ILE A 198 -1.39 -22.40 -3.90
N LEU A 199 -2.14 -22.93 -4.87
CA LEU A 199 -1.90 -24.27 -5.43
C LEU A 199 -0.49 -24.41 -6.03
N SER A 200 0.03 -23.37 -6.70
CA SER A 200 1.37 -23.41 -7.28
C SER A 200 2.49 -23.52 -6.23
N ILE A 201 2.31 -22.93 -5.05
CA ILE A 201 3.25 -23.04 -3.92
C ILE A 201 3.25 -24.47 -3.39
N PHE A 202 2.07 -25.07 -3.20
CA PHE A 202 1.93 -26.45 -2.73
C PHE A 202 2.52 -27.47 -3.72
N VAL A 203 2.22 -27.35 -5.01
CA VAL A 203 2.74 -28.27 -6.05
C VAL A 203 4.25 -28.18 -6.20
N LYS A 204 4.83 -26.96 -6.11
CA LYS A 204 6.28 -26.79 -6.17
C LYS A 204 6.98 -27.47 -4.98
N LYS A 205 6.37 -27.44 -3.79
CA LYS A 205 6.89 -28.08 -2.57
C LYS A 205 6.90 -29.62 -2.66
N ILE A 206 6.00 -30.22 -3.44
CA ILE A 206 5.93 -31.67 -3.68
C ILE A 206 7.02 -32.13 -4.66
N ARG A 207 7.37 -31.30 -5.65
CA ARG A 207 8.34 -31.65 -6.71
C ARG A 207 9.81 -31.44 -6.32
N THR A 208 10.06 -30.80 -5.18
CA THR A 208 11.41 -30.54 -4.62
C THR A 208 11.74 -31.44 -3.42
N LYS A 209 10.85 -32.39 -3.09
CA LYS A 209 11.13 -33.54 -2.23
C LYS A 209 11.24 -34.76 -3.13
#